data_AF-A0A328S4D6-F1
#
_entry.id   AF-A0A328S4D6-F1
#
_cell.length_a   1.000
_cell.length_b   1.000
_cell.length_c   1.000
_cell.angle_alpha   90.00
_cell.angle_beta   90.00
_cell.angle_gamma   90.00
#
_symmetry.space_group_name_H-M   'P 1'
#
loop_
_entity.id
_entity.type
_entity.pdbx_description
1 polymer ?
#
loop_
_entity_poly.entity_id
_entity_poly.type
_entity_poly.pdbx_seq_one_letter_code
_entity_poly.pdbx_strand_id
1 'polypeptide(L)'
;MVKHTMRVLSGLQPKQVDQMINEYHLNMLQNERGIILFEGELEDLRRASKHVVDVTLPPGPTVSDIKAAVDNFDVQLKQSDSGPQLHGTYEEINNAVNFIVDIMTKRLEI
;
A
#
# COMPACT_ATOMS: atom_id res chain seq x y z
N MET A 1 15.88 -4.15 -22.16
CA MET A 1 15.37 -4.34 -20.79
C MET A 1 13.86 -4.26 -20.82
N VAL A 2 13.17 -5.18 -20.15
CA VAL A 2 11.71 -5.17 -20.04
C VAL A 2 11.37 -4.47 -18.73
N LYS A 3 10.73 -3.32 -18.82
CA LYS A 3 10.28 -2.59 -17.65
C LYS A 3 8.97 -3.16 -17.14
N HIS A 4 8.87 -3.27 -15.83
CA HIS A 4 7.69 -3.79 -15.13
C HIS A 4 7.07 -2.68 -14.29
N THR A 5 5.83 -2.87 -13.84
CA THR A 5 5.15 -1.87 -13.01
C THR A 5 4.57 -2.47 -11.74
N MET A 6 4.51 -1.66 -10.69
CA MET A 6 3.86 -1.95 -9.42
C MET A 6 3.00 -0.74 -9.03
N ARG A 7 1.75 -0.95 -8.62
CA ARG A 7 0.86 0.16 -8.22
C ARG A 7 1.38 0.81 -6.95
N VAL A 8 1.42 2.16 -6.91
CA VAL A 8 1.68 2.93 -5.68
C VAL A 8 0.47 2.85 -4.76
N LEU A 9 0.65 2.40 -3.51
CA LEU A 9 -0.45 2.26 -2.55
C LEU A 9 -1.02 3.63 -2.18
N SER A 10 -2.35 3.73 -2.25
CA SER A 10 -3.08 4.89 -1.78
C SER A 10 -2.91 5.01 -0.26
N GLY A 11 -2.51 6.20 0.21
CA GLY A 11 -2.22 6.45 1.64
C GLY A 11 -0.74 6.40 2.00
N LEU A 12 0.15 6.07 1.06
CA LEU A 12 1.59 6.31 1.23
C LEU A 12 1.89 7.80 1.33
N GLN A 13 2.79 8.15 2.25
CA GLN A 13 3.27 9.52 2.38
C GLN A 13 4.23 9.85 1.24
N PRO A 14 4.23 11.09 0.69
CA PRO A 14 5.12 11.47 -0.41
C PRO A 14 6.60 11.16 -0.15
N LYS A 15 7.07 11.39 1.09
CA LYS A 15 8.46 11.08 1.49
C LYS A 15 8.82 9.60 1.37
N GLN A 16 7.87 8.69 1.62
CA GLN A 16 8.10 7.25 1.47
C GLN A 16 8.15 6.85 0.00
N VAL A 17 7.32 7.48 -0.84
CA VAL A 17 7.37 7.30 -2.31
C VAL A 17 8.74 7.73 -2.84
N ASP A 18 9.21 8.92 -2.45
CA ASP A 18 10.52 9.44 -2.84
C ASP A 18 11.65 8.52 -2.35
N GLN A 19 11.55 8.01 -1.12
CA GLN A 19 12.52 7.07 -0.57
C GLN A 19 12.61 5.79 -1.42
N MET A 20 11.46 5.17 -1.74
CA MET A 20 11.43 3.95 -2.55
C MET A 20 11.96 4.17 -3.96
N ILE A 21 11.63 5.31 -4.58
CA ILE A 21 12.16 5.72 -5.89
C ILE A 21 13.69 5.74 -5.87
N ASN A 22 14.27 6.39 -4.87
CA ASN A 22 15.72 6.56 -4.77
C ASN A 22 16.44 5.26 -4.38
N GLU A 23 15.88 4.48 -3.45
CA GLU A 23 16.52 3.27 -2.93
C GLU A 23 16.51 2.11 -3.93
N TYR A 24 15.46 2.01 -4.75
CA TYR A 24 15.25 0.91 -5.69
C TYR A 24 15.31 1.35 -7.16
N HIS A 25 15.81 2.55 -7.45
CA HIS A 25 15.97 3.06 -8.82
C HIS A 25 14.68 3.00 -9.66
N LEU A 26 13.55 3.30 -9.02
CA LEU A 26 12.23 3.24 -9.66
C LEU A 26 11.90 4.58 -10.31
N ASN A 27 11.02 4.56 -11.31
CA ASN A 27 10.40 5.76 -11.87
C ASN A 27 8.94 5.82 -11.44
N MET A 28 8.38 7.02 -11.38
CA MET A 28 6.94 7.21 -11.17
C MET A 28 6.26 7.46 -12.51
N LEU A 29 5.22 6.68 -12.80
CA LEU A 29 4.36 6.84 -13.97
C LEU A 29 2.91 7.04 -13.54
N GLN A 30 2.14 7.71 -14.38
CA GLN A 30 0.69 7.81 -14.24
C GLN A 30 0.05 7.23 -15.50
N ASN A 31 -0.90 6.30 -15.34
CA ASN A 31 -1.64 5.75 -16.47
C ASN A 31 -2.82 6.65 -16.87
N GLU A 32 -3.49 6.32 -17.98
CA GLU A 32 -4.63 7.09 -18.52
C GLU A 32 -5.82 7.22 -17.55
N ARG A 33 -5.92 6.33 -16.55
CA ARG A 33 -6.95 6.36 -15.50
C ARG A 33 -6.53 7.17 -14.28
N GLY A 34 -5.37 7.81 -14.33
CA GLY A 34 -4.81 8.59 -13.24
C GLY A 34 -4.13 7.76 -12.14
N ILE A 35 -3.96 6.44 -12.32
CA ILE A 35 -3.31 5.57 -11.33
C ILE A 35 -1.80 5.77 -11.38
N ILE A 36 -1.21 5.98 -10.20
CA ILE A 36 0.24 6.13 -10.03
C ILE A 36 0.89 4.75 -9.89
N LEU A 37 1.97 4.53 -10.64
CA LEU A 37 2.72 3.28 -10.72
C LEU A 37 4.21 3.56 -10.47
N PHE A 38 4.89 2.66 -9.77
CA PHE A 38 6.33 2.50 -9.86
C PHE A 38 6.69 1.71 -11.11
N GLU A 39 7.71 2.14 -11.85
CA GLU A 39 8.28 1.46 -13.01
C GLU A 39 9.77 1.17 -12.79
N GLY A 40 10.20 -0.07 -13.00
CA GLY A 40 11.61 -0.45 -12.85
C GLY A 40 11.92 -1.84 -13.41
N GLU A 41 13.12 -2.32 -13.13
CA GLU A 41 13.49 -3.72 -13.36
C GLU A 41 12.74 -4.63 -12.39
N LEU A 42 12.50 -5.88 -12.80
CA LEU A 42 11.72 -6.83 -12.00
C LEU A 42 12.32 -7.06 -10.61
N GLU A 43 13.65 -7.17 -10.53
CA GLU A 43 14.35 -7.41 -9.26
C GLU A 43 14.27 -6.21 -8.32
N ASP A 44 14.30 -4.99 -8.84
CA ASP A 44 14.15 -3.78 -8.03
C ASP A 44 12.74 -3.65 -7.48
N LEU A 45 11.72 -3.95 -8.28
CA LEU A 45 10.33 -4.00 -7.82
C LEU A 45 10.11 -5.10 -6.77
N ARG A 46 10.74 -6.27 -6.93
CA ARG A 46 10.69 -7.38 -5.96
C ARG A 46 11.36 -7.02 -4.64
N ARG A 47 12.40 -6.19 -4.67
CA ARG A 47 13.02 -5.64 -3.45
C ARG A 47 12.15 -4.56 -2.84
N ALA A 48 11.59 -3.66 -3.65
CA ALA A 48 10.67 -2.62 -3.22
C ALA A 48 9.40 -3.17 -2.57
N SER A 49 8.86 -4.31 -3.03
CA SER A 49 7.69 -4.96 -2.43
C SER A 49 7.93 -5.43 -0.99
N LYS A 50 9.19 -5.56 -0.58
CA LYS A 50 9.59 -5.94 0.79
C LYS A 50 9.98 -4.74 1.64
N HIS A 51 9.98 -3.54 1.08
CA HIS A 51 10.28 -2.31 1.82
C HIS A 51 9.18 -2.08 2.87
N VAL A 52 9.59 -1.69 4.07
CA VAL A 52 8.66 -1.40 5.16
C VAL A 52 8.09 0.00 4.97
N VAL A 53 6.76 0.12 4.99
CA VAL A 53 6.03 1.36 4.78
C VAL A 53 4.94 1.55 5.82
N ASP A 54 4.54 2.81 5.99
CA ASP A 54 3.37 3.24 6.74
C ASP A 54 2.30 3.76 5.75
N VAL A 55 1.12 3.14 5.73
CA VAL A 55 0.01 3.52 4.85
C VAL A 55 -1.19 3.97 5.67
N THR A 56 -1.62 5.21 5.45
CA THR A 56 -2.85 5.73 6.04
C THR A 56 -4.06 5.00 5.45
N LEU A 57 -4.90 4.46 6.32
CA LEU A 57 -6.09 3.73 5.90
C LEU A 57 -7.12 4.67 5.25
N PRO A 58 -7.87 4.20 4.24
CA PRO A 58 -8.99 4.95 3.71
C PRO A 58 -10.06 5.16 4.79
N PRO A 59 -10.93 6.19 4.66
CA PRO A 59 -12.06 6.37 5.54
C PRO A 59 -13.09 5.25 5.36
N GLY A 60 -13.80 4.88 6.43
CA GLY A 60 -14.89 3.89 6.40
C GLY A 60 -14.64 2.53 7.07
N PRO A 61 -13.41 1.99 7.18
CA PRO A 61 -13.16 0.80 7.98
C PRO A 61 -13.58 1.02 9.44
N THR A 62 -14.23 0.01 10.02
CA THR A 62 -14.49 -0.06 11.46
C THR A 62 -13.29 -0.62 12.18
N VAL A 63 -13.23 -0.42 13.50
CA VAL A 63 -12.18 -1.01 14.36
C VAL A 63 -12.10 -2.53 14.18
N SER A 64 -13.24 -3.20 14.00
CA SER A 64 -13.28 -4.66 13.79
C SER A 64 -12.64 -5.08 12.46
N ASP A 65 -12.81 -4.30 11.40
CA ASP A 65 -12.19 -4.60 10.09
C ASP A 65 -10.67 -4.42 10.14
N ILE A 66 -10.23 -3.34 10.80
CA ILE A 66 -8.81 -3.05 11.01
C ILE A 66 -8.19 -4.16 11.84
N LYS A 67 -8.85 -4.58 12.92
CA LYS A 67 -8.40 -5.70 13.75
C LYS A 67 -8.32 -7.00 12.93
N ALA A 68 -9.32 -7.28 12.11
CA ALA A 68 -9.30 -8.47 11.25
C ALA A 68 -8.11 -8.44 10.29
N ALA A 69 -7.77 -7.28 9.70
CA ALA A 69 -6.59 -7.15 8.86
C ALA A 69 -5.28 -7.38 9.64
N VAL A 70 -5.14 -6.78 10.82
CA VAL A 70 -3.95 -6.98 11.68
C VAL A 70 -3.82 -8.44 12.15
N ASP A 71 -4.93 -9.13 12.37
CA ASP A 71 -4.91 -10.53 12.81
C ASP A 71 -4.61 -11.52 11.65
N ASN A 72 -4.80 -11.11 10.37
CA ASN A 72 -4.62 -11.97 9.18
C ASN A 72 -3.35 -11.70 8.38
N PHE A 73 -2.71 -10.54 8.55
CA PHE A 73 -1.54 -10.12 7.79
C PHE A 73 -0.42 -9.66 8.72
N ASP A 74 0.84 -9.73 8.28
CA ASP A 74 1.99 -9.29 9.09
C ASP A 74 2.13 -7.76 9.03
N VAL A 75 1.14 -7.08 9.65
CA VAL A 75 1.05 -5.62 9.73
C VAL A 75 0.71 -5.18 11.15
N GLN A 76 1.12 -3.98 11.50
CA GLN A 76 0.84 -3.35 12.79
C GLN A 76 0.00 -2.11 12.61
N LEU A 77 -0.91 -1.86 13.56
CA LEU A 77 -1.66 -0.60 13.59
C LEU A 77 -0.84 0.48 14.30
N LYS A 78 -0.61 1.60 13.61
CA LYS A 78 -0.04 2.83 14.17
C LYS A 78 -1.07 3.96 14.14
N GLN A 79 -0.94 4.88 15.08
CA GLN A 79 -1.67 6.14 15.05
C GLN A 79 -0.75 7.24 14.51
N SER A 80 -1.26 8.03 13.56
CA SER A 80 -0.60 9.24 13.07
C SER A 80 -1.54 10.45 13.18
N ASP A 81 -1.00 11.64 12.98
CA ASP A 81 -1.80 12.88 12.90
C ASP A 81 -2.80 12.85 11.73
N SER A 82 -2.52 12.05 10.69
CA SER A 82 -3.39 11.87 9.52
C SER A 82 -4.43 10.76 9.70
N GLY A 83 -4.47 10.11 10.87
CA GLY A 83 -5.37 8.99 11.15
C GLY A 83 -4.64 7.65 11.36
N PRO A 84 -5.40 6.54 11.42
CA PRO A 84 -4.83 5.21 11.60
C PRO A 84 -4.03 4.79 10.37
N GLN A 85 -2.88 4.17 10.62
CA GLN A 85 -1.98 3.67 9.58
C GLN A 85 -1.68 2.20 9.82
N LEU A 86 -1.53 1.44 8.73
CA LEU A 86 -0.90 0.14 8.80
C LEU A 86 0.60 0.28 8.54
N HIS A 87 1.39 -0.45 9.31
CA HIS A 87 2.84 -0.53 9.22
C HIS A 87 3.26 -1.96 8.90
N GLY A 88 4.08 -2.16 7.87
CA GLY A 88 4.52 -3.49 7.46
C GLY A 88 5.24 -3.43 6.12
N THR A 89 5.57 -4.59 5.55
CA THR A 89 6.12 -4.62 4.19
C THR A 89 5.08 -4.15 3.17
N TYR A 90 5.52 -3.55 2.09
CA TYR A 90 4.65 -3.06 1.02
C TYR A 90 3.66 -4.13 0.52
N GLU A 91 4.14 -5.36 0.34
CA GLU A 91 3.34 -6.51 -0.05
C GLU A 91 2.25 -6.84 0.99
N GLU A 92 2.62 -6.98 2.26
CA GLU A 92 1.66 -7.26 3.35
C GLU A 92 0.63 -6.13 3.50
N ILE A 93 1.05 -4.88 3.37
CA ILE A 93 0.17 -3.72 3.43
C ILE A 93 -0.81 -3.71 2.26
N ASN A 94 -0.36 -4.01 1.04
CA ASN A 94 -1.25 -4.13 -0.11
C ASN A 94 -2.32 -5.21 0.12
N ASN A 95 -1.92 -6.37 0.64
CA ASN A 95 -2.84 -7.46 0.94
C ASN A 95 -3.85 -7.07 2.02
N ALA A 96 -3.40 -6.46 3.11
CA ALA A 96 -4.25 -5.99 4.20
C ALA A 96 -5.24 -4.90 3.75
N VAL A 97 -4.81 -3.93 2.94
CA VAL A 97 -5.69 -2.88 2.41
C VAL A 97 -6.73 -3.45 1.45
N ASN A 98 -6.35 -4.36 0.54
CA ASN A 98 -7.29 -5.00 -0.36
C ASN A 98 -8.34 -5.81 0.42
N PHE A 99 -7.92 -6.55 1.45
CA PHE A 99 -8.83 -7.27 2.34
C PHE A 99 -9.84 -6.35 3.04
N ILE A 100 -9.38 -5.19 3.54
CA ILE A 100 -10.26 -4.19 4.16
C ILE A 100 -11.28 -3.67 3.13
N VAL A 101 -10.83 -3.32 1.93
CA VAL A 101 -11.70 -2.84 0.85
C VAL A 101 -12.73 -3.90 0.44
N ASP A 102 -12.34 -5.18 0.41
CA ASP A 102 -13.26 -6.29 0.12
C ASP A 102 -14.34 -6.42 1.19
N ILE A 103 -14.00 -6.30 2.48
CA ILE A 103 -14.98 -6.31 3.57
C ILE A 103 -15.92 -5.10 3.49
N MET A 104 -15.39 -3.93 3.15
CA MET A 104 -16.19 -2.73 2.94
C MET A 104 -17.16 -2.89 1.76
N THR A 105 -16.69 -3.45 0.65
CA THR A 105 -17.51 -3.66 -0.55
C THR A 105 -18.66 -4.61 -0.27
N LYS A 106 -18.39 -5.73 0.44
CA LYS A 106 -19.43 -6.68 0.85
C LYS A 106 -20.53 -6.08 1.73
N ARG A 107 -20.24 -5.02 2.48
CA ARG A 107 -21.25 -4.31 3.29
C ARG A 107 -22.21 -3.46 2.46
N LEU A 108 -21.80 -3.03 1.27
CA LEU A 108 -22.63 -2.27 0.34
C LEU A 108 -23.54 -3.16 -0.50
N GLU A 109 -23.26 -4.46 -0.57
CA GLU A 109 -24.06 -5.46 -1.29
C GLU A 109 -25.23 -6.02 -0.44
N ILE A 110 -25.42 -5.49 0.77
CA ILE A 110 -26.53 -5.78 1.69
C ILE A 110 -27.63 -4.75 1.47
#